data_AF-A0A6N0HXC7-F1
#
_entry.id   AF-A0A6N0HXC7-F1
#
_cell.length_a   1.000
_cell.length_b   1.000
_cell.length_c   1.000
_cell.angle_alpha   90.00
_cell.angle_beta   90.00
_cell.angle_gamma   90.00
#
_symmetry.space_group_name_H-M   'P 1'
#
loop_
_entity.id
_entity.type
_entity.pdbx_description
1 polymer ?
#
loop_
_entity_poly.entity_id
_entity_poly.type
_entity_poly.pdbx_seq_one_letter_code
_entity_poly.pdbx_strand_id
1 'polypeptide(L)'
;MTDSLLLNGGLMYEESDLIGDDTSPKIGLVYKLNPSNTFRVSYSKASRNPVLYEDQANAEITLCLIAAPTTCFPLTVYSSTGGLKSEVIRSAEIGWLGQYRSVGLTTDIRLFHDELRRMVGTISDIHQR
;
A
#
# COMPACT_ATOMS: atom_id res chain seq x y z
N MET A 1 18.90 13.94 33.62
CA MET A 1 18.50 14.73 32.46
C MET A 1 17.64 13.82 31.60
N THR A 2 16.35 14.12 31.40
CA THR A 2 15.45 13.24 30.66
C THR A 2 15.56 13.57 29.18
N ASP A 3 15.97 12.61 28.34
CA ASP A 3 15.98 12.81 26.89
C ASP A 3 14.57 13.18 26.43
N SER A 4 14.45 14.43 25.96
CA SER A 4 13.22 14.99 25.43
C SER A 4 12.97 14.54 23.99
N LEU A 5 13.96 13.94 23.33
CA LEU A 5 13.91 13.59 21.92
C LEU A 5 14.32 12.12 21.71
N LEU A 6 13.51 11.36 20.97
CA LEU A 6 13.79 9.99 20.56
C LEU A 6 13.63 9.88 19.04
N LEU A 7 14.66 9.39 18.36
CA LEU A 7 14.65 9.09 16.94
C LEU A 7 14.67 7.56 16.73
N ASN A 8 13.78 7.05 15.89
CA ASN A 8 13.73 5.65 15.48
C ASN A 8 13.83 5.57 13.95
N GLY A 9 14.59 4.61 13.44
CA GLY A 9 14.74 4.36 12.02
C GLY A 9 14.82 2.87 11.73
N GLY A 10 14.34 2.47 10.56
CA GLY A 10 14.40 1.09 10.07
C GLY A 10 14.38 1.04 8.55
N LEU A 11 14.96 -0.02 7.99
CA LEU A 11 14.97 -0.32 6.57
C LEU A 11 14.65 -1.80 6.41
N MET A 12 13.70 -2.09 5.53
CA MET A 12 13.43 -3.44 5.06
C MET A 12 13.87 -3.54 3.59
N TYR A 13 14.49 -4.65 3.21
CA TYR A 13 14.84 -4.99 1.84
C TYR A 13 14.17 -6.33 1.52
N GLU A 14 13.54 -6.41 0.35
CA GLU A 14 12.88 -7.60 -0.16
C GLU A 14 13.34 -7.86 -1.60
N GLU A 15 13.40 -9.13 -1.96
CA GLU A 15 13.66 -9.59 -3.31
C GLU A 15 12.57 -10.59 -3.70
N SER A 16 11.97 -10.37 -4.86
CA SER A 16 10.88 -11.20 -5.39
C SER A 16 11.22 -11.66 -6.79
N ASP A 17 11.02 -12.94 -7.07
CA ASP A 17 11.18 -13.50 -8.42
C ASP A 17 10.25 -12.83 -9.45
N LEU A 18 9.11 -12.29 -9.00
CA LEU A 18 8.11 -11.69 -9.87
C LEU A 18 8.47 -10.24 -10.24
N ILE A 19 8.98 -9.45 -9.29
CA ILE A 19 9.10 -7.98 -9.43
C ILE A 19 10.53 -7.45 -9.30
N GLY A 20 11.45 -8.26 -8.77
CA GLY A 20 12.81 -7.84 -8.39
C GLY A 20 12.88 -7.31 -6.97
N ASP A 21 13.78 -6.36 -6.76
CA ASP A 21 14.13 -5.78 -5.46
C ASP A 21 13.22 -4.61 -5.05
N ASP A 22 12.91 -4.50 -3.76
CA ASP A 22 12.28 -3.32 -3.18
C ASP A 22 12.80 -3.03 -1.76
N THR A 23 12.69 -1.76 -1.36
CA THR A 23 13.05 -1.32 -0.01
C THR A 23 11.93 -0.52 0.64
N SER A 24 11.67 -0.78 1.92
CA SER A 24 10.66 -0.10 2.74
C SER A 24 11.30 0.61 3.95
N PRO A 25 11.88 1.82 3.77
CA PRO A 25 12.40 2.63 4.86
C PRO A 25 11.29 3.25 5.72
N LYS A 26 11.57 3.41 7.02
CA LYS A 26 10.72 4.12 7.98
C LYS A 26 11.57 4.91 8.96
N ILE A 27 11.16 6.15 9.24
CA ILE A 27 11.77 7.01 10.24
C ILE A 27 10.69 7.67 11.09
N GLY A 28 10.95 7.83 12.39
CA GLY A 28 10.02 8.42 13.34
C GLY A 28 10.75 9.19 14.44
N LEU A 29 10.25 10.38 14.73
CA LEU A 29 10.72 11.26 15.78
C LEU A 29 9.63 11.41 16.84
N VAL A 30 10.02 11.29 18.11
CA VAL A 30 9.15 11.52 19.26
C VAL A 30 9.79 12.60 20.13
N TYR A 31 9.08 13.71 20.31
CA TYR A 31 9.53 14.84 21.12
C TYR A 31 8.60 15.06 22.31
N LYS A 32 9.12 14.87 23.52
CA LYS A 32 8.42 15.13 24.78
C LYS A 32 8.63 16.60 25.16
N LEU A 33 7.65 17.44 24.87
CA LEU A 33 7.68 18.86 25.24
C LEU A 33 7.65 19.04 26.76
N ASN A 34 6.80 18.26 27.45
CA ASN A 34 6.70 18.21 28.90
C ASN A 34 6.11 16.85 29.32
N PRO A 35 5.99 16.52 30.63
CA PRO A 35 5.46 15.23 31.08
C PRO A 35 4.05 14.89 30.56
N SER A 36 3.28 15.91 30.13
CA SER A 36 1.91 15.77 29.67
C SER A 36 1.76 15.93 28.14
N ASN A 37 2.78 16.37 27.40
CA ASN A 37 2.66 16.70 25.99
C ASN A 37 3.79 16.08 25.16
N THR A 38 3.41 15.29 24.16
CA THR A 38 4.34 14.63 23.24
C THR A 38 3.96 14.90 21.79
N PHE A 39 4.91 15.36 21.00
CA PHE A 39 4.80 15.45 19.55
C PHE A 39 5.43 14.23 18.90
N ARG A 40 4.87 13.81 17.77
CA ARG A 40 5.37 12.71 16.96
C ARG A 40 5.38 13.13 15.51
N VAL A 41 6.43 12.78 14.78
CA VAL A 41 6.51 12.92 13.33
C VAL A 41 7.04 11.61 12.78
N SER A 42 6.47 11.13 11.68
CA SER A 42 6.98 9.93 11.03
C SER A 42 6.83 9.98 9.52
N TYR A 43 7.73 9.27 8.84
CA TYR A 43 7.69 9.06 7.41
C TYR A 43 8.02 7.59 7.10
N SER A 44 7.28 6.99 6.17
CA SER A 44 7.54 5.62 5.71
C SER A 44 7.23 5.46 4.24
N LYS A 45 7.96 4.55 3.59
CA LYS A 45 7.60 3.94 2.31
C LYS A 45 7.29 2.47 2.55
N ALA A 46 6.19 1.99 1.99
CA ALA A 46 5.88 0.57 1.89
C ALA A 46 5.47 0.22 0.46
N SER A 47 5.56 -1.05 0.11
CA SER A 47 5.16 -1.58 -1.19
C SER A 47 4.27 -2.81 -1.05
N ARG A 48 3.50 -3.09 -2.10
CA ARG A 48 2.76 -4.35 -2.27
C ARG A 48 3.10 -4.91 -3.64
N ASN A 49 3.64 -6.12 -3.66
CA ASN A 49 3.86 -6.84 -4.92
C ASN A 49 2.51 -7.29 -5.49
N PRO A 50 2.33 -7.21 -6.82
CA PRO A 50 1.17 -7.80 -7.47
C PRO A 50 1.15 -9.32 -7.25
N VAL A 51 -0.05 -9.88 -7.22
CA VAL A 51 -0.22 -11.34 -7.14
C VAL A 51 -0.11 -11.96 -8.54
N LEU A 52 0.15 -13.28 -8.61
CA LEU A 52 0.27 -14.00 -9.88
C LEU A 52 -0.92 -13.80 -10.81
N TYR A 53 -2.14 -13.71 -10.27
CA TYR A 53 -3.33 -13.46 -11.08
C TYR A 53 -3.36 -12.03 -11.65
N GLU A 54 -2.83 -11.04 -10.94
CA GLU A 54 -2.75 -9.66 -11.44
C GLU A 54 -1.72 -9.55 -12.56
N ASP A 55 -0.60 -10.26 -12.49
CA ASP A 55 0.52 -10.13 -13.46
C ASP A 55 0.53 -11.17 -14.59
N GLN A 56 0.04 -12.39 -14.34
CA GLN A 56 0.21 -13.51 -15.29
C GLN A 56 -1.09 -14.17 -15.72
N ALA A 57 -2.26 -13.63 -15.33
CA ALA A 57 -3.50 -14.28 -15.70
C ALA A 57 -3.73 -14.27 -17.21
N ASN A 58 -4.09 -15.44 -17.72
CA ASN A 58 -4.61 -15.65 -19.04
C ASN A 58 -5.76 -16.66 -18.94
N ALA A 59 -6.95 -16.18 -18.62
CA ALA A 59 -8.15 -16.97 -18.46
C ALA A 59 -8.96 -16.95 -19.75
N GLU A 60 -8.97 -18.08 -20.44
CA GLU A 60 -9.75 -18.31 -21.65
C GLU A 60 -10.79 -19.40 -21.38
N ILE A 61 -12.03 -19.16 -21.79
CA ILE A 61 -13.07 -20.19 -21.83
C ILE A 61 -13.41 -20.50 -23.28
N THR A 62 -13.63 -21.77 -23.58
CA THR A 62 -14.12 -22.18 -24.89
C THR A 62 -15.64 -22.22 -24.87
N LEU A 63 -16.28 -21.44 -25.74
CA LEU A 63 -17.72 -21.44 -25.93
C LEU A 63 -18.07 -22.19 -27.19
N CYS A 64 -19.05 -23.10 -27.12
CA CYS A 64 -19.55 -23.84 -28.27
C CYS A 64 -21.01 -23.46 -28.55
N LEU A 65 -21.36 -23.37 -29.83
CA LEU A 65 -22.73 -23.06 -30.23
C LEU A 65 -23.66 -24.24 -29.92
N ILE A 66 -24.78 -23.98 -29.24
CA ILE A 66 -25.78 -25.01 -28.90
C ILE A 66 -26.33 -25.69 -30.17
N ALA A 67 -26.56 -24.92 -31.24
CA ALA A 67 -27.08 -25.40 -32.52
C ALA A 67 -26.01 -26.09 -33.39
N ALA A 68 -24.73 -25.94 -33.08
CA ALA A 68 -23.60 -26.54 -33.80
C ALA A 68 -22.48 -26.88 -32.80
N PRO A 69 -22.60 -28.00 -32.05
CA PRO A 69 -21.72 -28.31 -30.91
C PRO A 69 -20.24 -28.49 -31.26
N THR A 70 -19.93 -28.67 -32.54
CA THR A 70 -18.57 -28.75 -33.08
C THR A 70 -17.96 -27.38 -33.41
N THR A 71 -18.77 -26.32 -33.39
CA THR A 71 -18.33 -24.94 -33.63
C THR A 71 -18.07 -24.28 -32.29
N CYS A 72 -16.80 -24.25 -31.89
CA CYS A 72 -16.35 -23.64 -30.66
C CYS A 72 -15.38 -22.49 -30.95
N PHE A 73 -15.40 -21.47 -30.09
CA PHE A 73 -14.50 -20.32 -30.17
C PHE A 73 -13.97 -19.98 -28.78
N PRO A 74 -12.72 -19.50 -28.68
CA PRO A 74 -12.16 -19.01 -27.44
C PRO A 74 -12.77 -17.65 -27.08
N LEU A 75 -13.05 -17.45 -25.80
CA LEU A 75 -13.40 -16.17 -25.20
C LEU A 75 -12.43 -15.90 -24.05
N THR A 76 -11.60 -14.86 -24.20
CA THR A 76 -10.78 -14.35 -23.11
C THR A 76 -11.69 -13.68 -22.08
N VAL A 77 -11.75 -14.24 -20.88
CA VAL A 77 -12.54 -13.69 -19.76
C VAL A 77 -11.70 -12.71 -18.96
N TYR A 78 -10.41 -12.98 -18.83
CA TYR A 78 -9.47 -12.11 -18.14
C TYR A 78 -8.06 -12.33 -18.68
N SER A 79 -7.37 -11.25 -19.00
CA SER A 79 -5.96 -11.28 -19.40
C SER A 79 -5.22 -10.16 -18.69
N SER A 80 -4.06 -10.48 -18.12
CA SER A 80 -3.14 -9.47 -17.60
C SER A 80 -2.32 -8.85 -18.74
N THR A 81 -1.97 -7.58 -18.58
CA THR A 81 -0.96 -6.93 -19.43
C THR A 81 0.46 -7.39 -19.12
N GLY A 82 0.67 -7.98 -17.93
CA GLY A 82 1.96 -8.41 -17.42
C GLY A 82 2.95 -7.28 -17.18
N GLY A 83 4.08 -7.62 -16.55
CA GLY A 83 5.15 -6.68 -16.24
C GLY A 83 4.74 -5.62 -15.22
N LEU A 84 3.80 -5.96 -14.32
CA LEU A 84 3.37 -5.08 -13.25
C LEU A 84 4.52 -4.83 -12.28
N LYS A 85 4.57 -3.60 -11.76
CA LYS A 85 5.49 -3.22 -10.70
C LYS A 85 4.74 -3.11 -9.38
N SER A 86 5.46 -3.24 -8.27
CA SER A 86 4.87 -3.11 -6.94
C SER A 86 4.16 -1.76 -6.77
N GLU A 87 2.96 -1.82 -6.20
CA GLU A 87 2.28 -0.63 -5.70
C GLU A 87 3.11 -0.01 -4.60
N VAL A 88 3.11 1.31 -4.48
CA VAL A 88 3.85 2.01 -3.43
C VAL A 88 2.95 2.99 -2.71
N ILE A 89 3.04 2.96 -1.37
CA ILE A 89 2.50 3.99 -0.50
C ILE A 89 3.66 4.72 0.19
N ARG A 90 3.61 6.04 0.18
CA ARG A 90 4.45 6.90 1.01
C ARG A 90 3.56 7.65 1.98
N SER A 91 3.89 7.56 3.26
CA SER A 91 3.09 8.13 4.34
C SER A 91 3.92 9.10 5.15
N ALA A 92 3.37 10.28 5.39
CA ALA A 92 3.90 11.27 6.33
C ALA A 92 2.84 11.59 7.38
N GLU A 93 3.21 11.52 8.67
CA GLU A 93 2.29 11.78 9.78
C GLU A 93 2.94 12.75 10.78
N ILE A 94 2.13 13.69 11.28
CA ILE A 94 2.42 14.48 12.48
C ILE A 94 1.30 14.28 13.50
N GLY A 95 1.67 14.10 14.76
CA GLY A 95 0.74 13.87 15.86
C GLY A 95 1.12 14.62 17.12
N TRP A 96 0.11 14.93 17.92
CA TRP A 96 0.24 15.48 19.26
C TRP A 96 -0.59 14.65 20.24
N LEU A 97 0.04 14.22 21.33
CA LEU A 97 -0.58 13.51 22.43
C LEU A 97 -0.47 14.34 23.71
N GLY A 98 -1.63 14.72 24.25
CA GLY A 98 -1.81 15.31 25.58
C GLY A 98 -2.28 14.26 26.60
N GLN A 99 -1.62 14.18 27.76
CA GLN A 99 -1.97 13.29 28.88
C GLN A 99 -2.01 14.08 30.19
N TYR A 100 -3.21 14.45 30.63
CA TYR A 100 -3.45 15.28 31.81
C TYR A 100 -3.92 14.41 32.99
N ARG A 101 -2.96 13.81 33.70
CA ARG A 101 -3.21 12.86 34.79
C ARG A 101 -4.06 13.43 35.94
N SER A 102 -3.94 14.73 36.22
CA SER A 102 -4.68 15.40 37.30
C SER A 102 -6.19 15.38 37.11
N VAL A 103 -6.66 15.30 35.86
CA VAL A 103 -8.09 15.30 35.50
C VAL A 103 -8.49 14.03 34.74
N GLY A 104 -7.58 13.05 34.63
CA GLY A 104 -7.83 11.78 33.92
C GLY A 104 -8.07 11.93 32.41
N LEU A 105 -7.64 13.03 31.78
CA LEU A 105 -7.92 13.33 30.36
C LEU A 105 -6.74 12.94 29.46
N THR A 106 -7.03 12.32 28.32
CA THR A 106 -6.07 12.09 27.23
C THR A 106 -6.63 12.62 25.92
N THR A 107 -5.80 13.30 25.14
CA THR A 107 -6.17 13.89 23.84
C THR A 107 -5.12 13.52 22.80
N ASP A 108 -5.54 13.01 21.66
CA ASP A 108 -4.66 12.61 20.55
C ASP A 108 -5.17 13.25 19.26
N ILE A 109 -4.33 14.06 18.61
CA ILE A 109 -4.63 14.72 17.34
C ILE A 109 -3.56 14.30 16.34
N ARG A 110 -3.98 13.85 15.15
CA ARG A 110 -3.09 13.40 14.09
C ARG A 110 -3.50 13.98 12.74
N LEU A 111 -2.50 14.41 11.97
CA LEU A 111 -2.61 14.79 10.57
C LEU A 111 -1.68 13.90 9.77
N PHE A 112 -2.22 13.30 8.71
CA PHE A 112 -1.48 12.37 7.86
C PHE A 112 -1.68 12.72 6.39
N HIS A 113 -0.70 12.35 5.57
CA HIS A 113 -0.74 12.45 4.11
C HIS A 113 -0.15 11.18 3.49
N ASP A 114 -0.96 10.52 2.65
CA ASP A 114 -0.59 9.29 1.96
C ASP A 114 -0.56 9.53 0.45
N GLU A 115 0.57 9.19 -0.16
CA GLU A 115 0.75 9.20 -1.61
C GLU A 115 0.77 7.76 -2.13
N LEU A 116 -0.27 7.38 -2.87
CA LEU A 116 -0.39 6.08 -3.54
C LEU A 116 0.12 6.19 -4.98
N ARG A 117 1.02 5.28 -5.38
CA ARG A 117 1.61 5.21 -6.72
C ARG A 117 1.54 3.81 -7.29
N ARG A 118 1.42 3.74 -8.62
CA ARG A 118 1.44 2.49 -9.39
C ARG A 118 0.36 1.51 -8.94
N MET A 119 -0.82 2.02 -8.60
CA MET A 119 -1.95 1.17 -8.20
C MET A 119 -2.30 0.21 -9.33
N VAL A 120 -2.41 -1.06 -9.00
CA VAL A 120 -2.83 -2.14 -9.89
C VAL A 120 -4.35 -2.17 -9.87
N GLY A 121 -4.96 -2.09 -11.05
CA GLY A 121 -6.41 -2.09 -11.19
C GLY A 121 -6.83 -2.64 -12.54
N THR A 122 -8.11 -2.98 -12.66
CA THR A 122 -8.66 -3.52 -13.90
C THR A 122 -9.04 -2.37 -14.84
N ILE A 123 -8.51 -2.39 -16.05
CA ILE A 123 -9.02 -1.55 -17.14
C ILE A 123 -10.27 -2.25 -17.69
N SER A 124 -11.43 -1.66 -17.45
CA SER A 124 -12.65 -2.01 -18.15
C SER A 124 -12.83 -0.97 -19.26
N ASP A 125 -12.62 -1.37 -20.51
CA ASP A 125 -13.06 -0.58 -21.65
C ASP A 125 -14.61 -0.55 -21.64
N ILE A 126 -15.21 0.42 -20.96
CA ILE A 126 -16.66 0.72 -21.04
C ILE A 126 -16.93 1.63 -22.25
N HIS A 127 -16.10 1.57 -23.30
CA HIS A 127 -16.36 2.27 -24.56
C HIS A 127 -16.00 1.37 -25.74
N GLN A 128 -16.86 0.40 -26.02
CA GLN A 128 -17.11 0.00 -27.41
C GLN A 128 -18.59 0.21 -27.73
N ARG A 129 -18.78 0.94 -28.83
CA ARG A 129 -20.04 1.45 -29.39
C ARG A 129 -21.04 0.36 -29.73
#